data_AF-A0A5N6Y9N6-F1
#
_entry.id   AF-A0A5N6Y9N6-F1
#
_cell.length_a   1.000
_cell.length_b   1.000
_cell.length_c   1.000
_cell.angle_alpha   90.00
_cell.angle_beta   90.00
_cell.angle_gamma   90.00
#
_symmetry.space_group_name_H-M   'P 1'
#
loop_
_entity.id
_entity.type
_entity.pdbx_description
1 polymer ?
#
loop_
_entity_poly.entity_id
_entity_poly.type
_entity_poly.pdbx_seq_one_letter_code
_entity_poly.pdbx_strand_id
1 'polypeptide(L)'
;MGASWSSTRPEEPSSAAADLEQNRDPLSQSRYPRYYGDVVPLVCSDRPEDFYDDLYDKMYFVQHANQDCIVAFQQCEKENPRVDPEEWFIIAERIPRVYEYLAHSTNTPTVDVDVDRPIDLHPRIVKYLGRLPVGYLLEKLDPGPLDATTLPLLTTFPASRTSSDDKDFHDNGDREPLLLLYYRWALQSLAMLAFLHEHRVYLMDFSSSMVWLRDDLSIALSGFVNATIPTDEYPYSPDGTRYETEIYYPTNPDSGHPELSPKIDLSDWATFIWRLMRNDTSCHGAKWCEMPTDPLDPTEIPGEVSGWEYHKQRLKEGKLQLLEEERLGPMLVKAWKGEYDTARHILQEVRAYLQQIGVRVEGEDEVVLDDGRKWEDVFTVVQTDGARWSREIRYK
;
A
#
# COMPACT_ATOMS: atom_id res chain seq x y z
N MET A 1 59.49 37.74 -9.77
CA MET A 1 58.77 37.93 -8.49
C MET A 1 57.36 38.39 -8.81
N GLY A 2 56.35 37.75 -8.22
CA GLY A 2 54.96 38.25 -8.18
C GLY A 2 54.04 37.81 -9.32
N ALA A 3 53.38 36.66 -9.16
CA ALA A 3 52.08 36.42 -9.76
C ALA A 3 51.19 35.73 -8.72
N SER A 4 50.20 36.49 -8.25
CA SER A 4 49.12 36.08 -7.34
C SER A 4 48.22 35.06 -8.03
N TRP A 5 48.00 33.91 -7.39
CA TRP A 5 46.94 32.97 -7.75
C TRP A 5 46.02 32.82 -6.54
N SER A 6 44.82 33.38 -6.68
CA SER A 6 43.67 33.18 -5.81
C SER A 6 43.22 31.72 -5.89
N SER A 7 43.30 31.01 -4.77
CA SER A 7 42.71 29.67 -4.61
C SER A 7 41.25 29.83 -4.21
N THR A 8 40.35 29.72 -5.18
CA THR A 8 38.93 29.47 -4.94
C THR A 8 38.79 28.00 -4.52
N ARG A 9 38.57 27.75 -3.24
CA ARG A 9 38.09 26.45 -2.77
C ARG A 9 36.69 26.21 -3.34
N PRO A 10 36.38 25.02 -3.88
CA PRO A 10 35.00 24.61 -4.10
C PRO A 10 34.30 24.49 -2.74
N GLU A 11 33.12 25.09 -2.62
CA GLU A 11 32.20 24.80 -1.53
C GLU A 11 31.82 23.32 -1.58
N GLU A 12 32.05 22.60 -0.49
CA GLU A 12 31.53 21.25 -0.29
C GLU A 12 29.99 21.32 -0.17
N PRO A 13 29.24 20.39 -0.77
CA PRO A 13 27.79 20.34 -0.60
C PRO A 13 27.44 19.92 0.82
N SER A 14 26.72 20.80 1.52
CA SER A 14 26.14 20.57 2.85
C SER A 14 25.35 19.26 2.88
N SER A 15 25.70 18.36 3.80
CA SER A 15 24.97 17.11 4.03
C SER A 15 23.65 17.42 4.75
N ALA A 16 22.56 17.53 3.98
CA ALA A 16 21.23 17.89 4.48
C ALA A 16 20.67 16.97 5.60
N ALA A 17 21.20 15.75 5.75
CA ALA A 17 20.81 14.82 6.81
C ALA A 17 21.36 15.21 8.20
N ALA A 18 22.57 15.78 8.27
CA ALA A 18 23.20 16.16 9.54
C ALA A 18 22.62 17.46 10.14
N ASP A 19 22.02 18.31 9.31
CA ASP A 19 21.43 19.58 9.73
C ASP A 19 20.04 19.42 10.38
N LEU A 20 19.40 18.24 10.27
CA LEU A 20 18.07 17.96 10.84
C LEU A 20 18.11 17.53 12.32
N GLU A 21 19.29 17.29 12.90
CA GLU A 21 19.45 16.77 14.27
C GLU A 21 19.62 17.84 15.36
N GLN A 22 19.63 19.14 15.05
CA GLN A 22 20.04 20.13 16.05
C GLN A 22 19.00 20.46 17.13
N ASN A 23 19.31 19.94 18.33
CA ASN A 23 19.04 20.44 19.69
C ASN A 23 17.59 20.42 20.21
N ARG A 24 17.26 19.37 20.98
CA ARG A 24 16.31 19.45 22.10
C ARG A 24 16.87 18.78 23.37
N ASP A 25 16.62 19.44 24.50
CA ASP A 25 17.09 19.12 25.85
C ASP A 25 16.49 17.78 26.36
N PRO A 26 17.23 16.85 27.01
CA PRO A 26 16.77 15.48 27.28
C PRO A 26 15.77 15.31 28.44
N LEU A 27 15.19 16.40 28.96
CA LEU A 27 14.42 16.38 30.22
C LEU A 27 12.97 16.82 30.01
N SER A 28 12.14 15.99 29.37
CA SER A 28 10.72 15.89 29.72
C SER A 28 10.15 14.52 29.36
N GLN A 29 9.96 13.67 30.35
CA GLN A 29 9.12 12.48 30.22
C GLN A 29 7.67 12.92 29.93
N SER A 30 7.06 12.31 28.91
CA SER A 30 5.64 12.43 28.51
C SER A 30 5.19 13.71 27.79
N ARG A 31 5.84 14.10 26.68
CA ARG A 31 5.18 14.96 25.67
C ARG A 31 4.34 14.19 24.67
N TYR A 32 4.64 12.91 24.49
CA TYR A 32 3.97 12.06 23.52
C TYR A 32 2.77 11.35 24.14
N PRO A 33 1.65 11.22 23.42
CA PRO A 33 0.56 10.37 23.84
C PRO A 33 1.05 8.95 24.18
N ARG A 34 0.56 8.37 25.27
CA ARG A 34 0.97 7.02 25.73
C ARG A 34 0.79 5.93 24.67
N TYR A 35 -0.08 6.14 23.68
CA TYR A 35 -0.29 5.15 22.62
C TYR A 35 0.89 5.03 21.64
N TYR A 36 1.82 5.97 21.58
CA TYR A 36 3.05 5.82 20.77
C TYR A 36 4.11 4.90 21.42
N GLY A 37 3.88 4.46 22.65
CA GLY A 37 4.87 3.72 23.44
C GLY A 37 5.88 4.62 24.15
N ASP A 38 6.89 3.99 24.74
CA ASP A 38 7.92 4.60 25.60
C ASP A 38 9.13 5.13 24.83
N VAL A 39 9.31 4.70 23.58
CA VAL A 39 10.43 5.11 22.72
C VAL A 39 9.88 5.78 21.46
N VAL A 40 9.94 7.11 21.43
CA VAL A 40 9.53 7.92 20.28
C VAL A 40 10.74 8.73 19.79
N PRO A 41 11.00 8.76 18.48
CA PRO A 41 12.09 9.57 17.92
C PRO A 41 11.94 11.05 18.29
N LEU A 42 13.03 11.71 18.68
CA LEU A 42 13.02 13.12 19.11
C LEU A 42 12.62 14.10 18.00
N VAL A 43 12.74 13.64 16.76
CA VAL A 43 12.42 14.38 15.53
C VAL A 43 10.92 14.38 15.20
N CYS A 44 10.13 13.52 15.85
CA CYS A 44 8.68 13.52 15.69
C CYS A 44 8.08 14.84 16.17
N SER A 45 7.01 15.26 15.50
CA SER A 45 6.16 16.31 16.05
C SER A 45 5.50 15.84 17.35
N ASP A 46 5.39 16.75 18.32
CA ASP A 46 4.68 16.52 19.59
C ASP A 46 3.18 16.83 19.48
N ARG A 47 2.72 17.29 18.32
CA ARG A 47 1.32 17.55 18.05
C ARG A 47 0.61 16.24 17.76
N PRO A 48 -0.49 15.92 18.47
CA PRO A 48 -1.25 14.73 18.15
C PRO A 48 -1.74 14.78 16.70
N GLU A 49 -2.22 15.93 16.22
CA GLU A 49 -2.68 16.16 14.82
C GLU A 49 -1.66 15.78 13.72
N ASP A 50 -0.40 15.57 14.08
CA ASP A 50 0.65 15.12 13.17
C ASP A 50 0.79 13.58 13.13
N PHE A 51 -0.06 12.82 13.80
CA PHE A 51 -0.23 11.38 13.53
C PHE A 51 -0.68 11.19 12.10
N TYR A 52 0.02 10.30 11.39
CA TYR A 52 -0.21 10.09 9.98
C TYR A 52 -0.90 8.75 9.73
N ASP A 53 -0.38 7.67 10.32
CA ASP A 53 -0.87 6.30 10.10
C ASP A 53 -0.31 5.33 11.16
N ASP A 54 -0.85 4.12 11.23
CA ASP A 54 -0.21 2.98 11.89
C ASP A 54 -0.38 1.69 11.08
N LEU A 55 0.58 0.78 11.23
CA LEU A 55 0.61 -0.49 10.51
C LEU A 55 0.90 -1.62 11.52
N TYR A 56 -0.06 -2.54 11.63
CA TYR A 56 -0.16 -3.66 12.58
C TYR A 56 -0.16 -3.28 14.06
N ASP A 57 -0.55 -2.05 14.43
CA ASP A 57 -0.30 -1.47 15.76
C ASP A 57 1.19 -1.55 16.18
N LYS A 58 2.09 -1.83 15.22
CA LYS A 58 3.52 -2.10 15.45
C LYS A 58 4.38 -1.00 14.90
N MET A 59 4.03 -0.45 13.75
CA MET A 59 4.73 0.67 13.13
C MET A 59 3.84 1.90 13.17
N TYR A 60 4.36 2.99 13.70
CA TYR A 60 3.68 4.28 13.78
C TYR A 60 4.31 5.25 12.80
N PHE A 61 3.47 6.00 12.10
CA PHE A 61 3.85 7.03 11.16
C PHE A 61 3.41 8.38 11.72
N VAL A 62 4.36 9.28 11.94
CA VAL A 62 4.12 10.60 12.53
C VAL A 62 4.87 11.63 11.71
N GLN A 63 4.28 12.79 11.45
CA GLN A 63 4.98 13.85 10.74
C GLN A 63 6.20 14.31 11.56
N HIS A 64 7.29 14.53 10.85
CA HIS A 64 8.48 15.16 11.42
C HIS A 64 8.14 16.57 11.92
N ALA A 65 8.89 17.09 12.89
CA ALA A 65 8.64 18.42 13.48
C ALA A 65 8.71 19.59 12.46
N ASN A 66 9.35 19.40 11.31
CA ASN A 66 9.36 20.36 10.19
C ASN A 66 8.14 20.24 9.25
N GLN A 67 7.32 19.20 9.42
CA GLN A 67 6.11 18.88 8.64
C GLN A 67 6.32 18.49 7.17
N ASP A 68 7.58 18.30 6.75
CA ASP A 68 7.94 18.00 5.35
C ASP A 68 8.07 16.50 5.05
N CYS A 69 8.24 15.67 6.08
CA CYS A 69 8.42 14.24 5.95
C CYS A 69 7.70 13.45 7.04
N ILE A 70 7.65 12.13 6.86
CA ILE A 70 7.04 11.18 7.79
C ILE A 70 8.14 10.40 8.50
N VAL A 71 8.05 10.33 9.81
CA VAL A 71 8.87 9.49 10.68
C VAL A 71 8.12 8.20 10.92
N ALA A 72 8.72 7.07 10.57
CA ALA A 72 8.21 5.75 10.83
C ALA A 72 9.03 5.08 11.94
N PHE A 73 8.38 4.55 12.98
CA PHE A 73 9.07 3.89 14.08
C PHE A 73 8.24 2.77 14.68
N GLN A 74 8.91 1.78 15.28
CA GLN A 74 8.24 0.67 15.92
C GLN A 74 7.73 1.08 17.31
N GLN A 75 6.50 0.72 17.65
CA GLN A 75 5.95 0.87 18.99
C GLN A 75 6.78 0.02 19.96
N CYS A 76 7.31 0.67 20.99
CA CYS A 76 8.13 0.00 21.98
C CYS A 76 7.63 0.38 23.38
N GLU A 77 7.16 -0.62 24.14
CA GLU A 77 6.83 -0.51 25.55
C GLU A 77 7.96 -1.15 26.37
N LYS A 78 8.75 -0.35 27.08
CA LYS A 78 9.97 -0.81 27.78
C LYS A 78 9.69 -1.82 28.89
N GLU A 79 8.46 -1.78 29.43
CA GLU A 79 8.02 -2.66 30.50
C GLU A 79 7.30 -3.92 29.99
N ASN A 80 7.19 -4.14 28.67
CA ASN A 80 6.51 -5.29 28.12
C ASN A 80 7.34 -6.57 28.35
N PRO A 81 6.93 -7.47 29.26
CA PRO A 81 7.72 -8.65 29.63
C PRO A 81 7.73 -9.73 28.54
N ARG A 82 7.02 -9.51 27.42
CA ARG A 82 6.86 -10.47 26.34
C ARG A 82 7.84 -10.26 25.17
N VAL A 83 8.59 -9.15 25.16
CA VAL A 83 9.49 -8.81 24.05
C VAL A 83 10.88 -8.55 24.60
N ASP A 84 11.86 -9.31 24.10
CA ASP A 84 13.26 -9.09 24.45
C ASP A 84 13.70 -7.68 23.99
N PRO A 85 14.45 -6.91 24.80
CA PRO A 85 15.06 -5.66 24.37
C PRO A 85 15.80 -5.71 23.03
N GLU A 86 16.40 -6.85 22.66
CA GLU A 86 17.05 -7.04 21.36
C GLU A 86 16.05 -7.13 20.19
N GLU A 87 14.77 -7.42 20.47
CA GLU A 87 13.70 -7.54 19.48
C GLU A 87 12.88 -6.26 19.28
N TRP A 88 13.13 -5.21 20.07
CA TRP A 88 12.32 -3.99 20.12
C TRP A 88 12.26 -3.19 18.82
N PHE A 89 13.26 -3.35 17.93
CA PHE A 89 13.37 -2.57 16.70
C PHE A 89 13.52 -3.42 15.44
N ILE A 90 13.30 -4.74 15.52
CA ILE A 90 13.51 -5.66 14.39
C ILE A 90 12.72 -5.22 13.15
N ILE A 91 11.49 -4.75 13.30
CA ILE A 91 10.65 -4.34 12.17
C ILE A 91 11.16 -3.00 11.60
N ALA A 92 11.48 -2.05 12.49
CA ALA A 92 12.03 -0.75 12.11
C ALA A 92 13.40 -0.86 11.41
N GLU A 93 14.20 -1.87 11.74
CA GLU A 93 15.47 -2.18 11.07
C GLU A 93 15.29 -2.94 9.75
N ARG A 94 14.27 -3.80 9.66
CA ARG A 94 14.00 -4.62 8.48
C ARG A 94 13.54 -3.80 7.29
N ILE A 95 12.64 -2.84 7.48
CA ILE A 95 12.07 -2.07 6.36
C ILE A 95 13.14 -1.30 5.56
N PRO A 96 14.06 -0.54 6.19
CA PRO A 96 15.17 0.08 5.48
C PRO A 96 16.04 -0.92 4.70
N ARG A 97 16.24 -2.16 5.19
CA ARG A 97 17.01 -3.19 4.47
C ARG A 97 16.34 -3.59 3.15
N VAL A 98 15.02 -3.55 3.07
CA VAL A 98 14.29 -3.82 1.80
C VAL A 98 14.55 -2.70 0.79
N TYR A 99 14.50 -1.43 1.22
CA TYR A 99 14.86 -0.28 0.37
C TYR A 99 16.30 -0.37 -0.12
N GLU A 100 17.24 -0.64 0.79
CA GLU A 100 18.66 -0.78 0.46
C GLU A 100 18.89 -1.94 -0.51
N TYR A 101 18.26 -3.10 -0.28
CA TYR A 101 18.32 -4.25 -1.17
C TYR A 101 17.82 -3.91 -2.59
N LEU A 102 16.67 -3.25 -2.69
CA LEU A 102 16.10 -2.81 -3.96
C LEU A 102 17.01 -1.77 -4.65
N ALA A 103 17.59 -0.83 -3.89
CA ALA A 103 18.52 0.15 -4.43
C ALA A 103 19.80 -0.51 -4.98
N HIS A 104 20.34 -1.50 -4.27
CA HIS A 104 21.51 -2.25 -4.72
C HIS A 104 21.21 -3.12 -5.93
N SER A 105 20.03 -3.74 -6.01
CA SER A 105 19.67 -4.63 -7.10
C SER A 105 19.28 -3.89 -8.39
N THR A 106 18.78 -2.66 -8.28
CA THR A 106 18.44 -1.79 -9.42
C THR A 106 19.62 -0.98 -9.96
N ASN A 107 20.57 -0.60 -9.09
CA ASN A 107 21.78 0.11 -9.52
C ASN A 107 22.77 -0.85 -10.17
N THR A 108 23.36 -0.44 -11.30
CA THR A 108 24.53 -1.13 -11.85
C THR A 108 25.68 -1.10 -10.83
N PRO A 109 26.47 -2.17 -10.69
CA PRO A 109 27.39 -2.44 -9.56
C PRO A 109 28.60 -1.49 -9.41
N THR A 110 28.53 -0.29 -9.98
CA THR A 110 29.58 0.73 -10.02
C THR A 110 29.29 1.96 -9.16
N VAL A 111 28.11 2.06 -8.54
CA VAL A 111 27.76 3.16 -7.65
C VAL A 111 27.67 2.61 -6.24
N ASP A 112 28.59 3.02 -5.36
CA ASP A 112 28.43 2.79 -3.92
C ASP A 112 27.08 3.41 -3.52
N VAL A 113 26.14 2.56 -3.11
CA VAL A 113 24.86 3.03 -2.56
C VAL A 113 25.18 3.64 -1.21
N ASP A 114 25.21 4.96 -1.19
CA ASP A 114 25.27 5.74 0.04
C ASP A 114 23.92 5.57 0.76
N VAL A 115 23.87 4.65 1.71
CA VAL A 115 22.67 4.29 2.50
C VAL A 115 22.10 5.45 3.31
N ASP A 116 22.88 6.52 3.47
CA ASP A 116 22.47 7.76 4.13
C ASP A 116 21.80 8.76 3.18
N ARG A 117 21.65 8.41 1.89
CA ARG A 117 20.92 9.24 0.91
C ARG A 117 19.47 8.79 0.71
N PRO A 118 18.60 9.70 0.25
CA PRO A 118 17.27 9.34 -0.18
C PRO A 118 17.29 8.28 -1.29
N ILE A 119 16.47 7.24 -1.13
CA ILE A 119 16.30 6.14 -2.06
C ILE A 119 14.95 6.29 -2.76
N ASP A 120 14.97 6.41 -4.08
CA ASP A 120 13.81 6.56 -4.95
C ASP A 120 13.82 5.42 -5.98
N LEU A 121 13.00 4.39 -5.74
CA LEU A 121 13.06 3.10 -6.44
C LEU A 121 12.11 3.03 -7.64
N HIS A 122 10.89 3.54 -7.45
CA HIS A 122 9.78 3.33 -8.36
C HIS A 122 8.71 4.40 -8.09
N PRO A 123 8.03 4.95 -9.12
CA PRO A 123 7.01 6.01 -8.94
C PRO A 123 5.80 5.60 -8.08
N ARG A 124 5.62 4.29 -7.86
CA ARG A 124 4.56 3.70 -7.02
C ARG A 124 5.07 3.15 -5.68
N ILE A 125 6.28 3.52 -5.26
CA ILE A 125 6.81 3.23 -3.92
C ILE A 125 7.12 4.56 -3.25
N VAL A 126 6.76 4.70 -1.98
CA VAL A 126 7.05 5.92 -1.21
C VAL A 126 8.56 6.10 -1.12
N LYS A 127 9.05 7.30 -1.40
CA LYS A 127 10.48 7.60 -1.33
C LYS A 127 11.00 7.48 0.10
N TYR A 128 12.09 6.73 0.26
CA TYR A 128 12.82 6.62 1.52
C TYR A 128 13.81 7.77 1.66
N LEU A 129 13.88 8.40 2.83
CA LEU A 129 14.69 9.60 3.05
C LEU A 129 15.90 9.39 3.97
N GLY A 130 15.96 8.29 4.72
CA GLY A 130 17.12 7.96 5.56
C GLY A 130 16.77 7.18 6.84
N ARG A 131 17.82 6.65 7.49
CA ARG A 131 17.71 5.95 8.77
C ARG A 131 17.62 6.94 9.93
N LEU A 132 16.98 6.51 11.02
CA LEU A 132 17.06 7.15 12.33
C LEU A 132 17.62 6.15 13.34
N PRO A 133 18.17 6.61 14.49
CA PRO A 133 18.58 5.71 15.57
C PRO A 133 17.44 4.80 16.05
N VAL A 134 16.20 5.29 15.94
CA VAL A 134 14.97 4.53 16.20
C VAL A 134 14.00 4.84 15.06
N GLY A 135 13.89 3.95 14.08
CA GLY A 135 13.01 4.14 12.92
C GLY A 135 13.69 4.68 11.66
N TYR A 136 12.91 5.31 10.79
CA TYR A 136 13.37 5.83 9.50
C TYR A 136 12.46 6.96 8.98
N LEU A 137 12.89 7.63 7.92
CA LEU A 137 12.18 8.73 7.28
C LEU A 137 11.63 8.33 5.91
N LEU A 138 10.41 8.80 5.61
CA LEU A 138 9.72 8.66 4.32
C LEU A 138 9.26 10.02 3.82
N GLU A 139 9.11 10.16 2.50
CA GLU A 139 8.41 11.33 1.95
C GLU A 139 6.96 11.38 2.46
N LYS A 140 6.46 12.60 2.62
CA LYS A 140 5.06 12.84 2.95
C LYS A 140 4.24 12.89 1.68
N LEU A 141 3.16 12.12 1.65
CA LEU A 141 2.15 12.20 0.61
C LEU A 141 0.89 12.87 1.18
N ASP A 142 0.05 13.42 0.31
CA ASP A 142 -1.24 14.02 0.68
C ASP A 142 -2.21 13.64 -0.44
N PRO A 143 -3.35 12.95 -0.18
CA PRO A 143 -4.01 12.82 1.12
C PRO A 143 -3.43 11.76 2.07
N GLY A 144 -2.46 10.96 1.63
CA GLY A 144 -1.80 9.99 2.49
C GLY A 144 -2.54 8.66 2.59
N PRO A 145 -2.66 8.01 3.76
CA PRO A 145 -3.11 6.63 3.86
C PRO A 145 -4.51 6.38 3.27
N LEU A 146 -4.62 5.34 2.44
CA LEU A 146 -5.88 4.96 1.82
C LEU A 146 -6.88 4.42 2.85
N ASP A 147 -6.43 3.65 3.86
CA ASP A 147 -7.29 3.13 4.93
C ASP A 147 -7.89 4.23 5.83
N ALA A 148 -7.22 5.37 5.92
CA ALA A 148 -7.73 6.56 6.60
C ALA A 148 -8.63 7.44 5.70
N THR A 149 -8.82 7.04 4.44
CA THR A 149 -9.55 7.80 3.42
C THR A 149 -10.85 7.10 3.03
N THR A 150 -11.97 7.73 3.37
CA THR A 150 -13.30 7.28 2.94
C THR A 150 -13.49 7.55 1.44
N LEU A 151 -13.90 6.53 0.69
CA LEU A 151 -14.15 6.62 -0.75
C LEU A 151 -15.65 6.87 -1.02
N PRO A 152 -16.01 7.56 -2.12
CA PRO A 152 -17.40 7.68 -2.52
C PRO A 152 -17.95 6.30 -2.92
N LEU A 153 -19.26 6.08 -2.80
CA LEU A 153 -19.86 4.79 -3.17
C LEU A 153 -19.82 4.58 -4.69
N LEU A 154 -19.49 3.37 -5.11
CA LEU A 154 -19.58 3.00 -6.52
C LEU A 154 -21.05 2.71 -6.84
N THR A 155 -21.76 3.68 -7.44
CA THR A 155 -23.17 3.49 -7.80
C THR A 155 -23.34 2.40 -8.85
N THR A 156 -24.48 1.71 -8.81
CA THR A 156 -24.85 0.66 -9.75
C THR A 156 -24.71 1.13 -11.20
N PHE A 157 -24.00 0.33 -11.99
CA PHE A 157 -23.92 0.45 -13.44
C PHE A 157 -25.31 0.63 -14.05
N PRO A 158 -25.50 1.49 -15.07
CA PRO A 158 -26.71 1.43 -15.87
C PRO A 158 -26.82 0.01 -16.43
N ALA A 159 -27.87 -0.70 -16.02
CA ALA A 159 -28.09 -2.10 -16.32
C ALA A 159 -27.87 -2.38 -17.81
N SER A 160 -27.00 -3.36 -18.08
CA SER A 160 -26.87 -4.12 -19.33
C SER A 160 -27.54 -3.50 -20.57
N ARG A 161 -26.73 -3.03 -21.51
CA ARG A 161 -27.13 -2.84 -22.92
C ARG A 161 -27.47 -4.20 -23.56
N THR A 162 -28.53 -4.86 -23.10
CA THR A 162 -29.19 -5.94 -23.83
C THR A 162 -30.19 -5.31 -24.79
N SER A 163 -29.69 -4.81 -25.92
CA SER A 163 -30.49 -4.72 -27.14
C SER A 163 -29.60 -5.06 -28.31
N SER A 164 -29.70 -6.32 -28.74
CA SER A 164 -29.52 -6.66 -30.15
C SER A 164 -30.40 -5.72 -30.96
N ASP A 165 -29.83 -5.15 -32.02
CA ASP A 165 -30.45 -4.19 -32.95
C ASP A 165 -30.26 -2.71 -32.55
N ASP A 166 -29.05 -2.19 -32.75
CA ASP A 166 -28.82 -1.26 -33.86
C ASP A 166 -27.33 -0.96 -34.02
N LYS A 167 -26.88 -0.97 -35.28
CA LYS A 167 -25.58 -0.41 -35.67
C LYS A 167 -25.65 1.10 -35.48
N ASP A 168 -24.54 1.69 -35.04
CA ASP A 168 -24.32 3.11 -34.79
C ASP A 168 -24.86 3.67 -33.47
N PHE A 169 -24.18 3.34 -32.37
CA PHE A 169 -23.98 4.29 -31.27
C PHE A 169 -22.55 4.15 -30.72
N HIS A 170 -21.62 4.93 -31.27
CA HIS A 170 -20.50 5.46 -30.49
C HIS A 170 -21.07 6.50 -29.51
N ASP A 171 -21.88 6.03 -28.58
CA ASP A 171 -22.25 6.82 -27.41
C ASP A 171 -21.31 6.34 -26.31
N ASN A 172 -20.19 7.05 -26.20
CA ASN A 172 -19.28 7.06 -25.04
C ASN A 172 -20.11 7.55 -23.84
N GLY A 173 -21.04 6.72 -23.38
CA GLY A 173 -21.79 7.01 -22.16
C GLY A 173 -20.78 7.23 -21.05
N ASP A 174 -20.82 8.41 -20.44
CA ASP A 174 -19.89 8.87 -19.40
C ASP A 174 -19.63 7.73 -18.42
N ARG A 175 -18.47 7.09 -18.52
CA ARG A 175 -18.08 6.04 -17.59
C ARG A 175 -17.96 6.65 -16.21
N GLU A 176 -18.49 5.93 -15.22
CA GLU A 176 -18.36 6.29 -13.82
C GLU A 176 -16.88 6.61 -13.49
N PRO A 177 -16.52 7.86 -13.17
CA PRO A 177 -15.11 8.22 -13.00
C PRO A 177 -14.42 7.47 -11.87
N LEU A 178 -15.17 7.07 -10.82
CA LEU A 178 -14.63 6.26 -9.73
C LEU A 178 -14.21 4.87 -10.20
N LEU A 179 -14.94 4.26 -11.14
CA LEU A 179 -14.53 2.99 -11.73
C LEU A 179 -13.21 3.12 -12.50
N LEU A 180 -13.07 4.20 -13.28
CA LEU A 180 -11.83 4.49 -13.99
C LEU A 180 -10.66 4.71 -13.01
N LEU A 181 -10.91 5.36 -11.87
CA LEU A 181 -9.92 5.52 -10.81
C LEU A 181 -9.51 4.17 -10.22
N TYR A 182 -10.45 3.24 -10.03
CA TYR A 182 -10.13 1.89 -9.55
C TYR A 182 -9.37 1.05 -10.58
N TYR A 183 -9.65 1.22 -11.87
CA TYR A 183 -8.80 0.65 -12.93
C TYR A 183 -7.38 1.22 -12.89
N ARG A 184 -7.24 2.53 -12.66
CA ARG A 184 -5.94 3.18 -12.47
C ARG A 184 -5.18 2.53 -11.31
N TRP A 185 -5.81 2.41 -10.14
CA TRP A 185 -5.19 1.79 -8.97
C TRP A 185 -4.88 0.30 -9.17
N ALA A 186 -5.72 -0.43 -9.90
CA ALA A 186 -5.46 -1.82 -10.29
C ALA A 186 -4.17 -1.95 -11.11
N LEU A 187 -3.99 -1.10 -12.13
CA LEU A 187 -2.76 -1.10 -12.93
C LEU A 187 -1.53 -0.62 -12.14
N GLN A 188 -1.66 0.47 -11.37
CA GLN A 188 -0.55 1.05 -10.60
C GLN A 188 -0.01 0.07 -9.56
N SER A 189 -0.89 -0.64 -8.86
CA SER A 189 -0.51 -1.67 -7.89
C SER A 189 0.14 -2.88 -8.56
N LEU A 190 -0.36 -3.31 -9.72
CA LEU A 190 0.27 -4.39 -10.49
C LEU A 190 1.65 -4.00 -11.05
N ALA A 191 1.83 -2.78 -11.52
CA ALA A 191 3.12 -2.28 -12.02
C ALA A 191 4.17 -2.28 -10.90
N MET A 192 3.78 -1.83 -9.71
CA MET A 192 4.59 -1.89 -8.51
C MET A 192 4.94 -3.33 -8.08
N LEU A 193 3.95 -4.23 -8.03
CA LEU A 193 4.19 -5.64 -7.70
C LEU A 193 5.10 -6.31 -8.74
N ALA A 194 4.95 -6.00 -10.03
CA ALA A 194 5.82 -6.50 -11.08
C ALA A 194 7.28 -6.08 -10.85
N PHE A 195 7.51 -4.81 -10.50
CA PHE A 195 8.84 -4.32 -10.14
C PHE A 195 9.43 -5.08 -8.95
N LEU A 196 8.66 -5.29 -7.87
CA LEU A 196 9.14 -6.03 -6.69
C LEU A 196 9.45 -7.50 -7.01
N HIS A 197 8.56 -8.17 -7.73
CA HIS A 197 8.69 -9.59 -8.08
C HIS A 197 9.89 -9.85 -9.00
N GLU A 198 10.23 -8.91 -9.89
CA GLU A 198 11.44 -8.96 -10.72
C GLU A 198 12.73 -8.97 -9.90
N HIS A 199 12.70 -8.33 -8.73
CA HIS A 199 13.80 -8.30 -7.76
C HIS A 199 13.64 -9.35 -6.66
N ARG A 200 12.70 -10.30 -6.80
CA ARG A 200 12.40 -11.36 -5.83
C ARG A 200 12.07 -10.83 -4.43
N VAL A 201 11.40 -9.68 -4.38
CA VAL A 201 10.81 -9.15 -3.16
C VAL A 201 9.33 -9.49 -3.16
N TYR A 202 8.86 -10.16 -2.10
CA TYR A 202 7.44 -10.52 -1.94
C TYR A 202 6.91 -9.87 -0.67
N LEU A 203 5.79 -9.14 -0.76
CA LEU A 203 5.23 -8.36 0.35
C LEU A 203 4.60 -9.24 1.43
N MET A 204 4.04 -10.38 1.02
CA MET A 204 3.43 -11.40 1.87
C MET A 204 2.17 -10.95 2.64
N ASP A 205 1.72 -9.71 2.51
CA ASP A 205 0.47 -9.22 3.10
C ASP A 205 0.04 -7.88 2.47
N PHE A 206 -0.09 -7.85 1.13
CA PHE A 206 -0.47 -6.63 0.43
C PHE A 206 -1.91 -6.23 0.76
N SER A 207 -2.12 -5.02 1.27
CA SER A 207 -3.46 -4.54 1.65
C SER A 207 -3.55 -3.03 1.50
N SER A 208 -4.77 -2.49 1.65
CA SER A 208 -5.03 -1.06 1.62
C SER A 208 -4.29 -0.28 2.72
N SER A 209 -3.96 -0.91 3.85
CA SER A 209 -3.14 -0.34 4.92
C SER A 209 -1.71 0.01 4.48
N MET A 210 -1.20 -0.65 3.44
CA MET A 210 0.12 -0.38 2.89
C MET A 210 0.09 0.62 1.71
N VAL A 211 -1.07 1.16 1.37
CA VAL A 211 -1.26 2.03 0.20
C VAL A 211 -1.52 3.46 0.65
N TRP A 212 -0.69 4.39 0.18
CA TRP A 212 -0.86 5.82 0.36
C TRP A 212 -1.19 6.49 -0.98
N LEU A 213 -1.91 7.60 -0.92
CA LEU A 213 -2.38 8.40 -2.04
C LEU A 213 -1.58 9.70 -2.18
N ARG A 214 -1.33 10.09 -3.43
CA ARG A 214 -0.81 11.40 -3.83
C ARG A 214 -1.92 12.40 -4.15
N ASP A 215 -1.51 13.63 -4.40
CA ASP A 215 -2.40 14.77 -4.68
C ASP A 215 -3.20 14.57 -5.97
N ASP A 216 -2.57 13.93 -6.96
CA ASP A 216 -3.17 13.48 -8.21
C ASP A 216 -4.01 12.19 -8.08
N LEU A 217 -4.21 11.70 -6.85
CA LEU A 217 -4.86 10.43 -6.50
C LEU A 217 -4.16 9.17 -7.05
N SER A 218 -2.88 9.24 -7.44
CA SER A 218 -2.10 8.02 -7.69
C SER A 218 -1.69 7.34 -6.40
N ILE A 219 -1.48 6.02 -6.45
CA ILE A 219 -1.09 5.24 -5.27
C ILE A 219 0.43 5.03 -5.18
N ALA A 220 0.94 4.88 -3.96
CA ALA A 220 2.22 4.20 -3.70
C ALA A 220 2.17 3.30 -2.46
N LEU A 221 3.05 2.30 -2.47
CA LEU A 221 3.31 1.44 -1.32
C LEU A 221 4.20 2.13 -0.29
N SER A 222 3.72 2.17 0.95
CA SER A 222 4.40 2.75 2.11
C SER A 222 5.00 1.72 3.06
N GLY A 223 4.57 0.45 2.97
CA GLY A 223 4.91 -0.61 3.91
C GLY A 223 5.69 -1.78 3.30
N PHE A 224 6.72 -2.24 4.04
CA PHE A 224 7.46 -3.49 3.77
C PHE A 224 7.57 -4.38 5.01
N VAL A 225 6.68 -4.23 5.99
CA VAL A 225 6.76 -4.90 7.31
C VAL A 225 6.94 -6.42 7.18
N ASN A 226 6.12 -7.04 6.34
CA ASN A 226 6.11 -8.47 6.09
C ASN A 226 6.93 -8.89 4.87
N ALA A 227 7.56 -7.92 4.18
CA ALA A 227 8.23 -8.18 2.93
C ALA A 227 9.47 -9.07 3.12
N THR A 228 9.70 -9.93 2.15
CA THR A 228 10.77 -10.92 2.15
C THR A 228 11.77 -10.57 1.07
N ILE A 229 13.06 -10.69 1.39
CA ILE A 229 14.15 -10.47 0.43
C ILE A 229 15.05 -11.72 0.35
N PRO A 230 15.76 -11.95 -0.77
CA PRO A 230 16.57 -13.15 -0.95
C PRO A 230 17.71 -13.36 0.07
N THR A 231 18.08 -12.31 0.80
CA THR A 231 19.10 -12.36 1.86
C THR A 231 18.54 -12.68 3.23
N ASP A 232 17.23 -12.84 3.37
CA ASP A 232 16.61 -13.20 4.65
C ASP A 232 16.95 -14.65 5.01
N GLU A 233 17.40 -14.86 6.25
CA GLU A 233 17.64 -16.20 6.80
C GLU A 233 16.33 -16.97 6.95
N TYR A 234 15.27 -16.26 7.35
CA TYR A 234 13.90 -16.76 7.43
C TYR A 234 12.99 -15.88 6.57
N PRO A 235 12.39 -16.44 5.51
CA PRO A 235 11.61 -15.68 4.55
C PRO A 235 10.17 -15.43 5.02
N TYR A 236 9.90 -15.45 6.33
CA TYR A 236 8.59 -15.15 6.89
C TYR A 236 8.74 -14.12 7.99
N SER A 237 7.75 -13.23 8.14
CA SER A 237 7.76 -12.27 9.24
C SER A 237 7.87 -13.01 10.58
N PRO A 238 8.75 -12.57 11.51
CA PRO A 238 8.98 -13.24 12.79
C PRO A 238 7.73 -13.34 13.67
N ASP A 239 6.70 -12.51 13.41
CA ASP A 239 5.45 -12.49 14.16
C ASP A 239 4.28 -13.22 13.47
N GLY A 240 4.47 -13.68 12.22
CA GLY A 240 3.45 -14.34 11.41
C GLY A 240 2.12 -13.58 11.27
N THR A 241 2.08 -12.27 11.53
CA THR A 241 0.83 -11.52 11.63
C THR A 241 0.43 -10.97 10.25
N ARG A 242 -0.81 -11.24 9.82
CA ARG A 242 -1.38 -10.75 8.55
C ARG A 242 -2.68 -9.98 8.79
N TYR A 243 -2.89 -8.89 8.06
CA TYR A 243 -4.17 -8.18 7.96
C TYR A 243 -5.13 -8.96 7.06
N GLU A 244 -4.62 -9.49 5.96
CA GLU A 244 -5.45 -10.22 5.00
C GLU A 244 -5.60 -11.68 5.38
N THR A 245 -6.82 -12.17 5.16
CA THR A 245 -7.06 -13.60 5.25
C THR A 245 -6.34 -14.27 4.09
N GLU A 246 -5.46 -15.21 4.38
CA GLU A 246 -4.76 -15.94 3.32
C GLU A 246 -5.75 -16.78 2.50
N ILE A 247 -5.97 -16.37 1.25
CA ILE A 247 -6.92 -17.02 0.33
C ILE A 247 -6.22 -18.07 -0.53
N TYR A 248 -4.99 -17.78 -0.94
CA TYR A 248 -4.17 -18.66 -1.74
C TYR A 248 -3.23 -19.43 -0.83
N TYR A 249 -3.31 -20.77 -0.84
CA TYR A 249 -2.58 -21.63 0.10
C TYR A 249 -1.94 -22.86 -0.56
N PRO A 250 -0.91 -22.71 -1.43
CA PRO A 250 0.03 -23.78 -1.66
C PRO A 250 1.03 -23.73 -0.52
N THR A 251 0.99 -24.75 0.32
CA THR A 251 2.10 -25.06 1.20
C THR A 251 3.10 -25.90 0.46
N ASN A 252 4.38 -25.62 0.71
CA ASN A 252 5.43 -26.56 0.38
C ASN A 252 5.13 -27.89 1.12
N PRO A 253 4.97 -29.01 0.40
CA PRO A 253 4.59 -30.29 1.00
C PRO A 253 5.63 -30.83 1.98
N ASP A 254 6.90 -30.41 1.87
CA ASP A 254 7.99 -30.87 2.73
C ASP A 254 8.10 -30.05 4.03
N SER A 255 7.75 -28.76 4.00
CA SER A 255 7.92 -27.86 5.15
C SER A 255 6.61 -27.44 5.82
N GLY A 256 5.46 -27.58 5.14
CA GLY A 256 4.16 -27.11 5.62
C GLY A 256 4.02 -25.59 5.66
N HIS A 257 5.07 -24.84 5.32
CA HIS A 257 5.03 -23.38 5.17
C HIS A 257 4.50 -23.01 3.78
N PRO A 258 3.97 -21.78 3.59
CA PRO A 258 3.59 -21.28 2.27
C PRO A 258 4.72 -21.45 1.23
N GLU A 259 4.38 -21.46 -0.04
CA GLU A 259 5.37 -21.33 -1.10
C GLU A 259 5.68 -19.85 -1.32
N LEU A 260 6.95 -19.46 -1.14
CA LEU A 260 7.40 -18.10 -1.44
C LEU A 260 7.33 -17.86 -2.93
N SER A 261 6.31 -17.12 -3.33
CA SER A 261 6.03 -16.85 -4.72
C SER A 261 5.27 -15.54 -4.85
N PRO A 262 5.29 -14.93 -6.06
CA PRO A 262 4.41 -13.83 -6.40
C PRO A 262 2.94 -14.06 -6.05
N LYS A 263 2.49 -15.32 -6.05
CA LYS A 263 1.08 -15.68 -6.02
C LYS A 263 0.37 -15.27 -4.74
N ILE A 264 1.08 -15.18 -3.62
CA ILE A 264 0.52 -14.66 -2.37
C ILE A 264 0.16 -13.17 -2.56
N ASP A 265 1.12 -12.37 -3.01
CA ASP A 265 0.88 -10.94 -3.29
C ASP A 265 -0.21 -10.73 -4.37
N LEU A 266 -0.29 -11.61 -5.36
CA LEU A 266 -1.33 -11.53 -6.41
C LEU A 266 -2.72 -11.85 -5.88
N SER A 267 -2.84 -12.79 -4.95
CA SER A 267 -4.08 -13.12 -4.27
C SER A 267 -4.54 -11.98 -3.36
N ASP A 268 -3.58 -11.38 -2.64
CA ASP A 268 -3.79 -10.20 -1.81
C ASP A 268 -4.21 -8.99 -2.66
N TRP A 269 -3.55 -8.77 -3.80
CA TRP A 269 -3.94 -7.75 -4.79
C TRP A 269 -5.38 -7.93 -5.28
N ALA A 270 -5.79 -9.17 -5.57
CA ALA A 270 -7.15 -9.43 -6.01
C ALA A 270 -8.17 -9.10 -4.91
N THR A 271 -7.84 -9.35 -3.64
CA THR A 271 -8.67 -8.96 -2.49
C THR A 271 -8.76 -7.45 -2.35
N PHE A 272 -7.63 -6.75 -2.50
CA PHE A 272 -7.58 -5.28 -2.49
C PHE A 272 -8.49 -4.67 -3.57
N ILE A 273 -8.33 -5.10 -4.83
CA ILE A 273 -9.15 -4.60 -5.94
C ILE A 273 -10.61 -5.02 -5.80
N TRP A 274 -10.90 -6.24 -5.33
CA TRP A 274 -12.26 -6.69 -5.08
C TRP A 274 -12.99 -5.78 -4.09
N ARG A 275 -12.35 -5.36 -2.98
CA ARG A 275 -12.97 -4.44 -2.01
C ARG A 275 -13.32 -3.10 -2.63
N LEU A 276 -12.40 -2.52 -3.41
CA LEU A 276 -12.63 -1.29 -4.15
C LEU A 276 -13.75 -1.46 -5.16
N MET A 277 -13.73 -2.55 -5.93
CA MET A 277 -14.72 -2.81 -6.95
C MET A 277 -16.08 -3.13 -6.37
N ARG A 278 -16.19 -3.72 -5.17
CA ARG A 278 -17.47 -3.98 -4.50
C ARG A 278 -18.08 -2.69 -3.99
N ASN A 279 -17.33 -1.96 -3.14
CA ASN A 279 -17.60 -0.64 -2.53
C ASN A 279 -19.08 -0.23 -2.44
N ASP A 280 -19.87 -1.17 -1.95
CA ASP A 280 -21.32 -1.18 -1.77
C ASP A 280 -21.72 -0.96 -0.30
N THR A 281 -20.72 -0.85 0.59
CA THR A 281 -20.89 -0.84 2.04
C THR A 281 -20.38 0.48 2.59
N SER A 282 -21.32 1.34 2.97
CA SER A 282 -21.03 2.51 3.80
C SER A 282 -20.21 2.09 5.01
N CYS A 283 -19.13 2.80 5.30
CA CYS A 283 -18.12 2.53 6.34
C CYS A 283 -18.66 2.56 7.79
N HIS A 284 -19.93 2.27 8.02
CA HIS A 284 -20.58 2.27 9.33
C HIS A 284 -21.31 0.93 9.55
N GLY A 285 -20.56 -0.11 9.91
CA GLY A 285 -21.14 -1.26 10.61
C GLY A 285 -20.69 -2.65 10.17
N ALA A 286 -20.21 -2.84 8.93
CA ALA A 286 -19.65 -4.11 8.48
C ALA A 286 -18.18 -4.22 8.93
N LYS A 287 -17.99 -4.33 10.23
CA LYS A 287 -16.68 -4.52 10.84
C LYS A 287 -16.42 -6.04 10.90
N TRP A 288 -15.22 -6.42 10.45
CA TRP A 288 -14.56 -7.73 10.56
C TRP A 288 -14.85 -8.74 9.43
N CYS A 289 -13.81 -9.02 8.65
CA CYS A 289 -13.63 -10.27 7.90
C CYS A 289 -14.52 -10.47 6.66
N GLU A 290 -14.51 -9.53 5.73
CA GLU A 290 -15.11 -9.75 4.42
C GLU A 290 -14.17 -10.60 3.55
N MET A 291 -14.54 -11.86 3.42
CA MET A 291 -13.89 -12.82 2.53
C MET A 291 -14.55 -12.71 1.14
N PRO A 292 -13.81 -12.87 0.03
CA PRO A 292 -14.34 -12.73 -1.32
C PRO A 292 -15.15 -13.96 -1.75
N THR A 293 -16.23 -14.18 -1.03
CA THR A 293 -17.24 -15.22 -1.25
C THR A 293 -18.59 -14.56 -1.24
N ASP A 294 -19.59 -15.13 -1.91
CA ASP A 294 -20.91 -14.48 -1.98
C ASP A 294 -21.48 -14.21 -0.57
N PRO A 295 -22.26 -13.13 -0.41
CA PRO A 295 -22.96 -12.85 0.83
C PRO A 295 -23.72 -14.07 1.33
N LEU A 296 -23.73 -14.25 2.65
CA LEU A 296 -24.48 -15.33 3.27
C LEU A 296 -25.98 -15.04 3.14
N ASP A 297 -26.75 -15.98 2.63
CA ASP A 297 -28.18 -15.97 2.86
C ASP A 297 -28.39 -16.20 4.38
N PRO A 298 -29.12 -15.33 5.10
CA PRO A 298 -29.40 -15.51 6.52
C PRO A 298 -30.05 -16.87 6.85
N THR A 299 -30.66 -17.53 5.87
CA THR A 299 -31.25 -18.87 6.00
C THR A 299 -30.25 -20.01 5.83
N GLU A 300 -29.05 -19.75 5.29
CA GLU A 300 -27.99 -20.73 5.06
C GLU A 300 -27.01 -20.86 6.22
N ILE A 301 -26.99 -19.90 7.16
CA ILE A 301 -26.09 -19.94 8.32
C ILE A 301 -26.63 -20.97 9.33
N PRO A 302 -25.94 -22.12 9.54
CA PRO A 302 -26.32 -23.03 10.61
C PRO A 302 -26.16 -22.29 11.93
N GLY A 303 -27.19 -22.28 12.78
CA GLY A 303 -27.22 -21.46 14.01
C GLY A 303 -26.10 -21.70 15.03
N GLU A 304 -25.19 -22.65 14.78
CA GLU A 304 -24.06 -23.03 15.63
C GLU A 304 -22.67 -22.64 15.06
N VAL A 305 -22.55 -22.26 13.78
CA VAL A 305 -21.24 -21.97 13.15
C VAL A 305 -21.06 -20.45 12.98
N SER A 306 -19.90 -19.93 13.36
CA SER A 306 -19.60 -18.52 13.14
C SER A 306 -19.54 -18.21 11.64
N GLY A 307 -20.06 -17.05 11.20
CA GLY A 307 -20.01 -16.65 9.79
C GLY A 307 -18.59 -16.67 9.20
N TRP A 308 -17.59 -16.37 10.03
CA TRP A 308 -16.17 -16.47 9.70
C TRP A 308 -15.71 -17.90 9.35
N GLU A 309 -16.05 -18.89 10.17
CA GLU A 309 -15.71 -20.29 9.88
C GLU A 309 -16.42 -20.78 8.62
N TYR A 310 -17.65 -20.32 8.40
CA TYR A 310 -18.41 -20.65 7.21
C TYR A 310 -17.75 -20.07 5.94
N HIS A 311 -17.36 -18.79 5.96
CA HIS A 311 -16.63 -18.18 4.83
C HIS A 311 -15.27 -18.83 4.59
N LYS A 312 -14.54 -19.23 5.65
CA LYS A 312 -13.31 -20.03 5.53
C LYS A 312 -13.56 -21.36 4.84
N GLN A 313 -14.64 -22.05 5.18
CA GLN A 313 -15.00 -23.31 4.53
C GLN A 313 -15.34 -23.09 3.05
N ARG A 314 -16.07 -22.02 2.71
CA ARG A 314 -16.37 -21.66 1.31
C ARG A 314 -15.11 -21.36 0.51
N LEU A 315 -14.13 -20.66 1.08
CA LEU A 315 -12.84 -20.47 0.42
C LEU A 315 -12.12 -21.79 0.15
N LYS A 316 -12.09 -22.71 1.13
CA LYS A 316 -11.52 -24.06 0.93
C LYS A 316 -12.23 -24.85 -0.18
N GLU A 317 -13.53 -24.61 -0.35
CA GLU A 317 -14.34 -25.20 -1.43
C GLU A 317 -14.19 -24.45 -2.78
N GLY A 318 -13.39 -23.37 -2.83
CA GLY A 318 -13.19 -22.57 -4.03
C GLY A 318 -14.42 -21.73 -4.43
N LYS A 319 -15.37 -21.51 -3.51
CA LYS A 319 -16.60 -20.73 -3.73
C LYS A 319 -16.36 -19.23 -3.64
N LEU A 320 -15.47 -18.74 -4.50
CA LEU A 320 -15.11 -17.33 -4.63
C LEU A 320 -16.25 -16.56 -5.32
N GLN A 321 -16.46 -15.31 -4.91
CA GLN A 321 -17.43 -14.42 -5.57
C GLN A 321 -16.91 -14.03 -6.95
N LEU A 322 -17.75 -14.18 -7.98
CA LEU A 322 -17.47 -13.70 -9.33
C LEU A 322 -18.20 -12.37 -9.54
N LEU A 323 -17.45 -11.26 -9.55
CA LEU A 323 -17.97 -9.96 -9.97
C LEU A 323 -18.15 -9.89 -11.49
N GLU A 324 -18.82 -8.84 -11.97
CA GLU A 324 -18.97 -8.55 -13.39
C GLU A 324 -17.61 -8.31 -14.07
N GLU A 325 -17.59 -8.41 -15.41
CA GLU A 325 -16.37 -8.19 -16.19
C GLU A 325 -15.85 -6.76 -16.02
N GLU A 326 -16.77 -5.78 -15.96
CA GLU A 326 -16.49 -4.36 -15.65
C GLU A 326 -15.94 -4.14 -14.24
N ARG A 327 -16.04 -5.12 -13.36
CA ARG A 327 -15.42 -5.10 -12.02
C ARG A 327 -14.18 -5.99 -11.96
N LEU A 328 -13.63 -6.37 -13.11
CA LEU A 328 -12.47 -7.26 -13.28
C LEU A 328 -12.67 -8.67 -12.71
N GLY A 329 -13.92 -9.09 -12.46
CA GLY A 329 -14.24 -10.32 -11.73
C GLY A 329 -13.49 -11.57 -12.20
N PRO A 330 -13.43 -11.88 -13.51
CA PRO A 330 -12.67 -13.02 -14.02
C PRO A 330 -11.18 -13.00 -13.65
N MET A 331 -10.52 -11.85 -13.74
CA MET A 331 -9.10 -11.69 -13.41
C MET A 331 -8.86 -11.85 -11.90
N LEU A 332 -9.76 -11.32 -11.07
CA LEU A 332 -9.67 -11.47 -9.61
C LEU A 332 -9.77 -12.94 -9.19
N VAL A 333 -10.72 -13.70 -9.77
CA VAL A 333 -10.88 -15.13 -9.49
C VAL A 333 -9.66 -15.94 -9.92
N LYS A 334 -9.08 -15.64 -11.10
CA LYS A 334 -7.85 -16.29 -11.57
C LYS A 334 -6.66 -16.04 -10.63
N ALA A 335 -6.55 -14.83 -10.09
CA ALA A 335 -5.51 -14.47 -9.13
C ALA A 335 -5.66 -15.19 -7.79
N TRP A 336 -6.86 -15.26 -7.20
CA TRP A 336 -7.11 -16.05 -5.98
C TRP A 336 -6.83 -17.54 -6.16
N LYS A 337 -7.03 -18.08 -7.38
CA LYS A 337 -6.71 -19.47 -7.71
C LYS A 337 -5.24 -19.71 -8.03
N GLY A 338 -4.41 -18.66 -8.06
CA GLY A 338 -2.99 -18.74 -8.41
C GLY A 338 -2.73 -19.17 -9.84
N GLU A 339 -3.64 -18.84 -10.77
CA GLU A 339 -3.51 -19.13 -12.20
C GLU A 339 -2.52 -18.18 -12.90
N TYR A 340 -2.06 -17.14 -12.21
CA TYR A 340 -1.03 -16.23 -12.67
C TYR A 340 0.32 -16.55 -12.02
N ASP A 341 1.37 -16.55 -12.84
CA ASP A 341 2.74 -16.75 -12.35
C ASP A 341 3.43 -15.44 -11.96
N THR A 342 3.03 -14.31 -12.55
CA THR A 342 3.65 -12.99 -12.32
C THR A 342 2.63 -11.85 -12.35
N ALA A 343 2.91 -10.77 -11.63
CA ALA A 343 2.13 -9.53 -11.72
C ALA A 343 2.07 -8.95 -13.15
N ARG A 344 3.15 -9.10 -13.93
CA ARG A 344 3.21 -8.66 -15.33
C ARG A 344 2.16 -9.35 -16.21
N HIS A 345 1.86 -10.63 -15.95
CA HIS A 345 0.83 -11.37 -16.68
C HIS A 345 -0.57 -10.77 -16.42
N ILE A 346 -0.92 -10.51 -15.15
CA ILE A 346 -2.20 -9.87 -14.80
C ILE A 346 -2.28 -8.47 -15.41
N LEU A 347 -1.20 -7.69 -15.30
CA LEU A 347 -1.12 -6.33 -15.82
C LEU A 347 -1.44 -6.27 -17.31
N GLN A 348 -0.87 -7.17 -18.10
CA GLN A 348 -1.13 -7.25 -19.53
C GLN A 348 -2.58 -7.64 -19.83
N GLU A 349 -3.17 -8.57 -19.06
CA GLU A 349 -4.55 -8.99 -19.25
C GLU A 349 -5.55 -7.89 -18.90
N VAL A 350 -5.36 -7.20 -17.77
CA VAL A 350 -6.20 -6.05 -17.38
C VAL A 350 -6.08 -4.94 -18.42
N ARG A 351 -4.87 -4.62 -18.90
CA ARG A 351 -4.69 -3.63 -19.97
C ARG A 351 -5.39 -4.01 -21.26
N ALA A 352 -5.30 -5.28 -21.66
CA ALA A 352 -5.98 -5.77 -22.87
C ALA A 352 -7.51 -5.64 -22.73
N TYR A 353 -8.06 -5.98 -21.57
CA TYR A 353 -9.47 -5.78 -21.26
C TYR A 353 -9.87 -4.30 -21.33
N LEU A 354 -9.13 -3.41 -20.66
CA LEU A 354 -9.39 -1.97 -20.68
C LEU A 354 -9.34 -1.40 -22.10
N GLN A 355 -8.36 -1.82 -22.91
CA GLN A 355 -8.27 -1.43 -24.32
C GLN A 355 -9.47 -1.95 -25.12
N GLN A 356 -9.91 -3.19 -24.89
CA GLN A 356 -11.06 -3.79 -25.57
C GLN A 356 -12.36 -3.02 -25.29
N ILE A 357 -12.59 -2.61 -24.05
CA ILE A 357 -13.76 -1.79 -23.73
C ILE A 357 -13.58 -0.35 -24.21
N GLY A 358 -12.35 0.10 -24.50
CA GLY A 358 -12.06 1.45 -25.00
C GLY A 358 -11.72 2.44 -23.90
N VAL A 359 -11.17 1.98 -22.77
CA VAL A 359 -10.54 2.82 -21.75
C VAL A 359 -9.12 3.16 -22.23
N ARG A 360 -8.76 4.45 -22.19
CA ARG A 360 -7.42 4.90 -22.57
C ARG A 360 -6.44 4.71 -21.41
N VAL A 361 -5.33 4.05 -21.70
CA VAL A 361 -4.20 3.86 -20.78
C VAL A 361 -2.95 4.47 -21.39
N GLU A 362 -2.30 5.39 -20.69
CA GLU A 362 -1.01 5.97 -21.04
C GLU A 362 0.13 5.24 -20.30
N GLY A 363 1.25 5.03 -20.99
CA GLY A 363 2.38 4.31 -20.43
C GLY A 363 2.04 2.85 -20.06
N GLU A 364 2.39 2.46 -18.85
CA GLU A 364 2.14 1.12 -18.32
C GLU A 364 0.88 1.04 -17.45
N ASP A 365 0.60 2.07 -16.66
CA ASP A 365 -0.35 1.99 -15.56
C ASP A 365 -1.30 3.20 -15.40
N GLU A 366 -1.25 4.18 -16.30
CA GLU A 366 -2.01 5.43 -16.13
C GLU A 366 -3.31 5.42 -16.93
N VAL A 367 -4.45 5.21 -16.26
CA VAL A 367 -5.77 5.43 -16.87
C VAL A 367 -6.04 6.93 -16.93
N VAL A 368 -6.50 7.41 -18.08
CA VAL A 368 -6.85 8.83 -18.29
C VAL A 368 -8.34 8.99 -18.56
N LEU A 369 -8.89 10.13 -18.16
CA LEU A 369 -10.28 10.48 -18.42
C LEU A 369 -10.47 10.84 -19.91
N ASP A 370 -11.60 10.40 -20.48
CA ASP A 370 -11.89 10.55 -21.91
C ASP A 370 -12.02 12.03 -22.35
N ASP A 371 -12.41 12.91 -21.42
CA ASP A 371 -12.56 14.35 -21.62
C ASP A 371 -11.26 15.15 -21.38
N GLY A 372 -10.16 14.47 -21.01
CA GLY A 372 -8.86 15.07 -20.76
C GLY A 372 -8.75 15.87 -19.47
N ARG A 373 -9.77 15.85 -18.60
CA ARG A 373 -9.66 16.40 -17.25
C ARG A 373 -8.65 15.62 -16.43
N LYS A 374 -8.14 16.26 -15.38
CA LYS A 374 -7.32 15.57 -14.39
C LYS A 374 -8.17 15.00 -13.26
N TRP A 375 -7.61 14.07 -12.50
CA TRP A 375 -8.31 13.45 -11.37
C TRP A 375 -8.70 14.47 -10.31
N GLU A 376 -7.84 15.46 -10.05
CA GLU A 376 -8.11 16.56 -9.14
C GLU A 376 -9.20 17.53 -9.65
N ASP A 377 -9.61 17.48 -10.91
CA ASP A 377 -10.75 18.26 -11.42
C ASP A 377 -12.09 17.56 -11.19
N VAL A 378 -12.08 16.24 -11.00
CA VAL A 378 -13.28 15.40 -10.79
C VAL A 378 -13.51 15.12 -9.31
N PHE A 379 -12.44 14.94 -8.54
CA PHE A 379 -12.50 14.58 -7.14
C PHE A 379 -11.92 15.67 -6.26
N THR A 380 -12.47 15.80 -5.06
CA THR A 380 -11.92 16.64 -3.99
C THR A 380 -11.69 15.79 -2.76
N VAL A 381 -10.57 16.04 -2.09
CA VAL A 381 -10.32 15.49 -0.75
C VAL A 381 -10.83 16.50 0.27
N VAL A 382 -11.63 16.05 1.22
CA VAL A 382 -12.06 16.85 2.37
C VAL A 382 -11.65 16.18 3.67
N GLN A 383 -11.29 16.99 4.66
CA GLN A 383 -11.12 16.52 6.04
C GLN A 383 -12.51 16.35 6.67
N THR A 384 -12.78 15.20 7.27
CA THR A 384 -14.08 14.95 7.91
C THR A 384 -14.06 15.34 9.38
N ASP A 385 -15.08 16.10 9.79
CA ASP A 385 -15.26 16.58 11.15
C ASP A 385 -15.77 15.44 12.06
N GLY A 386 -14.90 14.50 12.44
CA GLY A 386 -15.32 13.38 13.29
C GLY A 386 -14.22 12.47 13.80
N ALA A 387 -13.20 12.20 12.99
CA ALA A 387 -11.95 11.59 13.43
C ALA A 387 -10.78 12.46 12.96
N ARG A 388 -9.78 12.63 13.83
CA ARG A 388 -8.72 13.64 13.69
C ARG A 388 -7.87 13.49 12.41
N TRP A 389 -7.96 12.33 11.75
CA TRP A 389 -7.15 11.87 10.60
C TRP A 389 -8.00 11.48 9.38
N SER A 390 -9.31 11.35 9.53
CA SER A 390 -10.14 10.81 8.46
C SER A 390 -10.27 11.81 7.32
N ARG A 391 -9.98 11.33 6.12
CA ARG A 391 -10.20 12.04 4.86
C ARG A 391 -11.38 11.42 4.15
N GLU A 392 -12.00 12.18 3.26
CA GLU A 392 -13.04 11.67 2.37
C GLU A 392 -12.79 12.21 0.97
N ILE A 393 -12.79 11.31 -0.01
CA ILE A 393 -12.81 11.67 -1.42
C ILE A 393 -14.26 11.84 -1.84
N ARG A 394 -14.58 12.99 -2.43
CA ARG A 394 -15.93 13.32 -2.95
C ARG A 394 -15.83 13.70 -4.41
N TYR A 395 -16.91 13.47 -5.14
CA TYR A 395 -17.11 14.10 -6.45
C TYR A 395 -17.22 15.62 -6.28
N LYS A 396 -16.63 16.37 -7.22
CA LYS A 396 -16.73 17.84 -7.29
C LYS A 396 -18.01 18.32 -7.93
#